data_AF-A0A0R1TTH7-F1
#
_entry.id   AF-A0A0R1TTH7-F1
#
_cell.length_a   1.000
_cell.length_b   1.000
_cell.length_c   1.000
_cell.angle_alpha   90.00
_cell.angle_beta   90.00
_cell.angle_gamma   90.00
#
_symmetry.space_group_name_H-M   'P 1'
#
loop_
_entity.id
_entity.type
_entity.pdbx_description
1 polymer ?
#
loop_
_entity_poly.entity_id
_entity_poly.type
_entity_poly.pdbx_seq_one_letter_code
_entity_poly.pdbx_strand_id
1 'polypeptide(L)'
;MQTLTYTIGKDRRALVKDIQDFHIDFKSSESNWVQARQYENAMRQVFVNVKNDDGTPFDLTGSNIWFEGVLPDKTHKILDAKHAVLIDAQAGQFRFDLPAQAFAVAGSYVQAFFRIVRDGNSITTLEFSLEVLADKVISGLVARDYMTPFEDLYDQLEIILNNADGKMSGKLTEWDTTFKGTISELEKTGHDTQTWLEVAKDRLQVLDDKIKQDGLFTKQEADVLINNINLILEDRVRQLDAARNKIEERFASLETEPLTHKLKYHSVSTSISPRMEISDNTLEHLKNIGATITLCSMVNITSKTDSDPQLEEDRINDTVVRIKAKGLKIDMLKPHLGVNWSDGFYRGEYVPDSNVDFFNNWKQILQKCATICDTHSIPILCIGCEQVQNTQAKFNDKWSTIVQELRQEHPNLLLTYAMAGEEHSKWQEREWMSQLDFVGLNVYPSYVSKEDTSDNISVEEVIEGFYYDHSGVAFGKRMREINRYFNKPIFITEVGVMPQVDGLVTLIGKHTGQTPQDFHVSALAMEAAFSGWMKDLDFIVGFAWWHIREPFEFFDESSNDVSEAEQVFKKYIKEGRI
;
A
#
# COMPACT_ATOMS: atom_id res chain seq x y z
N MET A 1 55.43 -84.00 -29.57
CA MET A 1 54.56 -84.03 -28.37
C MET A 1 55.15 -85.03 -27.40
N GLN A 2 55.42 -84.63 -26.15
CA GLN A 2 56.13 -85.48 -25.19
C GLN A 2 55.12 -86.37 -24.46
N THR A 3 55.42 -87.67 -24.36
CA THR A 3 54.61 -88.61 -23.57
C THR A 3 55.42 -89.09 -22.38
N LEU A 4 54.88 -88.92 -21.17
CA LEU A 4 55.46 -89.39 -19.92
C LEU A 4 54.69 -90.63 -19.45
N THR A 5 55.39 -91.64 -18.94
CA THR A 5 54.76 -92.85 -18.41
C THR A 5 55.22 -93.11 -16.99
N TYR A 6 54.26 -93.30 -16.09
CA TYR A 6 54.48 -93.52 -14.66
C TYR A 6 53.88 -94.85 -14.23
N THR A 7 54.56 -95.52 -13.29
CA THR A 7 54.08 -96.73 -12.60
C THR A 7 54.18 -96.45 -11.11
N ILE A 8 53.06 -96.48 -10.39
CA ILE A 8 52.91 -95.79 -9.11
C ILE A 8 53.96 -96.16 -8.05
N GLY A 9 53.98 -97.27 -7.32
CA GLY A 9 55.01 -97.56 -6.30
C GLY A 9 56.44 -97.89 -6.79
N LYS A 10 56.84 -97.54 -8.03
CA LYS A 10 58.19 -97.84 -8.59
C LYS A 10 59.17 -96.67 -8.61
N ASP A 11 58.80 -95.49 -8.09
CA ASP A 11 59.72 -94.35 -7.92
C ASP A 11 60.57 -94.53 -6.65
N ARG A 12 61.78 -95.10 -6.79
CA ARG A 12 62.79 -95.26 -5.71
C ARG A 12 63.99 -94.32 -5.91
N ARG A 13 63.76 -93.02 -5.97
CA ARG A 13 64.84 -92.03 -5.94
C ARG A 13 65.54 -92.01 -4.58
N ALA A 14 66.83 -91.72 -4.58
CA ALA A 14 67.59 -91.54 -3.36
C ALA A 14 67.06 -90.31 -2.59
N LEU A 15 66.98 -90.40 -1.25
CA LEU A 15 66.67 -89.24 -0.42
C LEU A 15 67.73 -88.16 -0.65
N VAL A 16 67.31 -86.93 -0.92
CA VAL A 16 68.23 -85.82 -1.17
C VAL A 16 68.91 -85.42 0.14
N LYS A 17 70.24 -85.27 0.11
CA LYS A 17 71.07 -84.94 1.28
C LYS A 17 71.03 -83.46 1.66
N ASP A 18 70.82 -82.58 0.68
CA ASP A 18 70.71 -81.13 0.86
C ASP A 18 69.37 -80.63 0.32
N ILE A 19 68.49 -80.21 1.23
CA ILE A 19 67.13 -79.75 0.89
C ILE A 19 67.16 -78.30 0.37
N GLN A 20 68.24 -77.54 0.62
CA GLN A 20 68.37 -76.13 0.24
C GLN A 20 68.92 -75.95 -1.18
N ASP A 21 69.81 -76.83 -1.64
CA ASP A 21 70.29 -76.87 -3.04
C ASP A 21 69.75 -78.10 -3.78
N PHE A 22 68.43 -78.28 -3.70
CA PHE A 22 67.73 -79.40 -4.32
C PHE A 22 67.83 -79.33 -5.85
N HIS A 23 68.51 -80.33 -6.42
CA HIS A 23 68.56 -80.58 -7.85
C HIS A 23 68.24 -82.05 -8.11
N ILE A 24 67.28 -82.30 -9.00
CA ILE A 24 66.90 -83.67 -9.34
C ILE A 24 68.00 -84.29 -10.20
N ASP A 25 68.73 -85.27 -9.66
CA ASP A 25 69.74 -86.03 -10.41
C ASP A 25 69.12 -87.19 -11.16
N PHE A 26 68.92 -87.02 -12.47
CA PHE A 26 68.35 -88.03 -13.36
C PHE A 26 69.40 -88.95 -14.03
N LYS A 27 70.66 -88.97 -13.57
CA LYS A 27 71.74 -89.74 -14.22
C LYS A 27 71.54 -91.27 -14.27
N SER A 28 70.54 -91.83 -13.59
CA SER A 28 70.33 -93.29 -13.48
C SER A 28 68.97 -93.81 -13.98
N SER A 29 68.12 -92.99 -14.59
CA SER A 29 66.83 -93.44 -15.16
C SER A 29 66.59 -92.94 -16.58
N GLU A 30 65.95 -93.75 -17.43
CA GLU A 30 65.44 -93.34 -18.75
C GLU A 30 64.20 -92.42 -18.60
N SER A 31 64.39 -91.29 -17.90
CA SER A 31 63.31 -90.62 -17.17
C SER A 31 62.53 -89.58 -17.96
N ASN A 32 61.23 -89.56 -17.69
CA ASN A 32 60.25 -88.54 -18.03
C ASN A 32 60.84 -87.12 -17.93
N TRP A 33 61.07 -86.48 -19.08
CA TRP A 33 61.56 -85.10 -19.19
C TRP A 33 60.72 -84.31 -20.18
N VAL A 34 60.68 -83.00 -19.98
CA VAL A 34 60.02 -82.02 -20.83
C VAL A 34 61.00 -80.86 -21.05
N GLN A 35 61.13 -80.39 -22.28
CA GLN A 35 61.84 -79.16 -22.60
C GLN A 35 60.90 -78.24 -23.38
N ALA A 36 60.98 -76.94 -23.10
CA ALA A 36 60.24 -75.87 -23.76
C ALA A 36 61.13 -74.64 -23.91
N ARG A 37 60.69 -73.62 -24.63
CA ARG A 37 61.33 -72.29 -24.68
C ARG A 37 60.47 -71.26 -23.94
N GLN A 38 61.10 -70.20 -23.43
CA GLN A 38 60.35 -69.06 -22.89
C GLN A 38 59.28 -68.57 -23.89
N TYR A 39 58.16 -68.07 -23.37
CA TYR A 39 57.02 -67.55 -24.15
C TYR A 39 56.15 -68.57 -24.90
N GLU A 40 56.43 -69.88 -24.81
CA GLU A 40 55.48 -70.88 -25.31
C GLU A 40 54.16 -70.79 -24.52
N ASN A 41 53.07 -70.30 -25.12
CA ASN A 41 51.78 -70.19 -24.44
C ASN A 41 50.81 -71.26 -24.95
N ALA A 42 50.25 -72.05 -24.03
CA ALA A 42 49.15 -73.00 -24.23
C ALA A 42 49.33 -74.06 -25.35
N MET A 43 50.54 -74.23 -25.89
CA MET A 43 50.83 -75.18 -26.97
C MET A 43 51.82 -76.28 -26.58
N ARG A 44 52.45 -76.19 -25.40
CA ARG A 44 53.30 -77.27 -24.89
C ARG A 44 52.46 -78.29 -24.12
N GLN A 45 51.98 -79.27 -24.86
CA GLN A 45 51.16 -80.36 -24.33
C GLN A 45 52.02 -81.54 -23.89
N VAL A 46 51.76 -82.02 -22.69
CA VAL A 46 52.38 -83.22 -22.11
C VAL A 46 51.31 -84.28 -21.95
N PHE A 47 51.49 -85.42 -22.62
CA PHE A 47 50.61 -86.57 -22.45
C PHE A 47 51.20 -87.47 -21.38
N VAL A 48 50.36 -87.98 -20.48
CA VAL A 48 50.80 -88.74 -19.33
C VAL A 48 49.97 -90.01 -19.21
N ASN A 49 50.66 -91.15 -19.15
CA ASN A 49 50.08 -92.46 -18.85
C ASN A 49 50.46 -92.85 -17.42
N VAL A 50 49.47 -93.24 -16.61
CA VAL A 50 49.65 -93.64 -15.22
C VAL A 50 49.20 -95.09 -15.03
N LYS A 51 50.06 -95.90 -14.43
CA LYS A 51 49.85 -97.34 -14.19
C LYS A 51 50.00 -97.70 -12.71
N ASN A 52 49.29 -98.72 -12.26
CA ASN A 52 49.52 -99.40 -10.99
C ASN A 52 50.84 -100.19 -11.02
N ASP A 53 51.32 -100.64 -9.85
CA ASP A 53 52.57 -101.41 -9.73
C ASP A 53 52.63 -102.71 -10.52
N ASP A 54 51.46 -103.33 -10.70
CA ASP A 54 51.24 -104.54 -11.51
C ASP A 54 51.23 -104.27 -13.03
N GLY A 55 51.30 -103.00 -13.43
CA GLY A 55 51.33 -102.55 -14.83
C GLY A 55 49.95 -102.27 -15.44
N THR A 56 48.85 -102.47 -14.71
CA THR A 56 47.49 -102.11 -15.16
C THR A 56 47.26 -100.60 -15.16
N PRO A 57 46.30 -100.06 -15.95
CA PRO A 57 45.95 -98.63 -15.91
C PRO A 57 45.49 -98.15 -14.53
N PHE A 58 45.89 -96.93 -14.15
CA PHE A 58 45.43 -96.28 -12.92
C PHE A 58 44.22 -95.38 -13.21
N ASP A 59 43.03 -95.70 -12.68
CA ASP A 59 41.80 -94.94 -12.94
C ASP A 59 41.85 -93.53 -12.33
N LEU A 60 41.68 -92.52 -13.18
CA LEU A 60 41.68 -91.08 -12.87
C LEU A 60 40.26 -90.51 -12.73
N THR A 61 39.21 -91.32 -12.76
CA THR A 61 37.82 -90.85 -12.64
C THR A 61 37.64 -90.04 -11.35
N GLY A 62 37.07 -88.83 -11.48
CA GLY A 62 36.87 -87.92 -10.36
C GLY A 62 38.13 -87.24 -9.83
N SER A 63 39.29 -87.42 -10.47
CA SER A 63 40.53 -86.74 -10.11
C SER A 63 40.68 -85.40 -10.81
N ASN A 64 41.27 -84.43 -10.11
CA ASN A 64 41.87 -83.24 -10.70
C ASN A 64 43.40 -83.43 -10.73
N ILE A 65 44.05 -82.99 -11.80
CA ILE A 65 45.51 -83.09 -11.94
C ILE A 65 46.08 -81.69 -11.83
N TRP A 66 46.99 -81.49 -10.88
CA TRP A 66 47.67 -80.21 -10.68
C TRP A 66 49.08 -80.32 -11.21
N PHE A 67 49.57 -79.28 -11.88
CA PHE A 67 50.99 -79.11 -12.15
C PHE A 67 51.60 -78.21 -11.07
N GLU A 68 52.57 -78.73 -10.36
CA GLU A 68 53.29 -78.02 -9.30
C GLU A 68 54.78 -77.94 -9.62
N GLY A 69 55.37 -76.78 -9.39
CA GLY A 69 56.81 -76.63 -9.58
C GLY A 69 57.40 -75.34 -9.02
N VAL A 70 58.72 -75.32 -8.98
CA VAL A 70 59.55 -74.16 -8.60
C VAL A 70 60.43 -73.79 -9.79
N LEU A 71 60.32 -72.53 -10.23
CA LEU A 71 61.01 -72.04 -11.42
C LEU A 71 62.54 -72.05 -11.24
N PRO A 72 63.30 -71.98 -12.35
CA PRO A 72 64.76 -71.95 -12.30
C PRO A 72 65.37 -70.79 -11.47
N ASP A 73 64.63 -69.71 -11.23
CA ASP A 73 65.07 -68.59 -10.38
C ASP A 73 65.00 -68.88 -8.87
N LYS A 74 64.57 -70.09 -8.49
CA LYS A 74 64.42 -70.58 -7.11
C LYS A 74 63.45 -69.77 -6.24
N THR A 75 62.76 -68.79 -6.82
CA THR A 75 61.92 -67.84 -6.08
C THR A 75 60.45 -68.07 -6.39
N HIS A 76 60.11 -68.18 -7.67
CA HIS A 76 58.73 -68.26 -8.10
C HIS A 76 58.23 -69.70 -8.22
N LYS A 77 56.94 -69.87 -7.92
CA LYS A 77 56.28 -71.17 -7.88
C LYS A 77 55.09 -71.21 -8.81
N ILE A 78 54.75 -72.42 -9.25
CA ILE A 78 53.56 -72.70 -10.03
C ILE A 78 52.73 -73.75 -9.33
N LEU A 79 51.44 -73.48 -9.25
CA LEU A 79 50.39 -74.45 -8.99
C LEU A 79 49.27 -74.19 -9.98
N ASP A 80 49.15 -75.08 -10.95
CA ASP A 80 48.13 -75.01 -11.97
C ASP A 80 47.18 -76.19 -11.85
N ALA A 81 45.94 -75.89 -11.45
CA ALA A 81 44.87 -76.84 -11.25
C ALA A 81 43.81 -76.79 -12.37
N LYS A 82 44.07 -76.05 -13.47
CA LYS A 82 43.08 -75.76 -14.53
C LYS A 82 43.35 -76.49 -15.84
N HIS A 83 44.61 -76.66 -16.21
CA HIS A 83 44.95 -77.02 -17.59
C HIS A 83 45.16 -78.53 -17.84
N ALA A 84 44.67 -79.37 -16.92
CA ALA A 84 44.58 -80.80 -17.14
C ALA A 84 43.32 -81.17 -17.95
N VAL A 85 43.47 -82.08 -18.91
CA VAL A 85 42.38 -82.69 -19.65
C VAL A 85 42.52 -84.20 -19.54
N LEU A 86 41.57 -84.85 -18.86
CA LEU A 86 41.48 -86.31 -18.83
C LEU A 86 41.10 -86.80 -20.23
N ILE A 87 41.98 -87.57 -20.87
CA ILE A 87 41.78 -88.08 -22.23
C ILE A 87 41.02 -89.40 -22.18
N ASP A 88 41.48 -90.31 -21.31
CA ASP A 88 40.80 -91.53 -20.95
C ASP A 88 41.08 -91.79 -19.47
N ALA A 89 40.12 -91.42 -18.61
CA ALA A 89 40.27 -91.49 -17.18
C ALA A 89 40.45 -92.93 -16.70
N GLN A 90 39.68 -93.88 -17.25
CA GLN A 90 39.74 -95.29 -16.84
C GLN A 90 41.04 -95.95 -17.30
N ALA A 91 41.60 -95.53 -18.44
CA ALA A 91 42.91 -95.98 -18.93
C ALA A 91 44.11 -95.23 -18.31
N GLY A 92 43.89 -94.32 -17.35
CA GLY A 92 44.96 -93.60 -16.68
C GLY A 92 45.69 -92.59 -17.56
N GLN A 93 44.97 -91.96 -18.49
CA GLN A 93 45.54 -91.07 -19.50
C GLN A 93 45.03 -89.64 -19.34
N PHE A 94 45.95 -88.69 -19.21
CA PHE A 94 45.63 -87.27 -19.26
C PHE A 94 46.61 -86.50 -20.14
N ARG A 95 46.16 -85.35 -20.62
CA ARG A 95 46.99 -84.31 -21.23
C ARG A 95 47.06 -83.14 -20.27
N PHE A 96 48.23 -82.53 -20.16
CA PHE A 96 48.38 -81.25 -19.48
C PHE A 96 48.88 -80.21 -20.47
N ASP A 97 48.18 -79.09 -20.55
CA ASP A 97 48.56 -77.95 -21.37
C ASP A 97 49.29 -76.95 -20.48
N LEU A 98 50.63 -76.94 -20.52
CA LEU A 98 51.40 -76.09 -19.62
C LEU A 98 51.16 -74.60 -19.91
N PRO A 99 50.91 -73.77 -18.87
CA PRO A 99 50.61 -72.36 -19.03
C PRO A 99 51.89 -71.59 -19.38
N ALA A 100 51.78 -70.44 -20.06
CA ALA A 100 52.95 -69.62 -20.43
C ALA A 100 53.85 -69.27 -19.24
N GLN A 101 53.25 -69.09 -18.07
CA GLN A 101 53.91 -68.80 -16.80
C GLN A 101 54.92 -69.90 -16.44
N ALA A 102 54.69 -71.14 -16.85
CA ALA A 102 55.62 -72.25 -16.70
C ALA A 102 56.90 -72.10 -17.52
N PHE A 103 56.97 -71.11 -18.40
CA PHE A 103 58.12 -70.85 -19.23
C PHE A 103 58.64 -69.42 -19.04
N ALA A 104 58.33 -68.76 -17.91
CA ALA A 104 58.75 -67.38 -17.68
C ALA A 104 60.27 -67.23 -17.48
N VAL A 105 60.95 -68.23 -16.95
CA VAL A 105 62.39 -68.17 -16.63
C VAL A 105 63.13 -69.30 -17.32
N ALA A 106 64.22 -68.97 -18.02
CA ALA A 106 65.10 -69.95 -18.63
C ALA A 106 65.96 -70.68 -17.60
N GLY A 107 66.16 -71.98 -17.79
CA GLY A 107 66.93 -72.87 -16.92
C GLY A 107 66.17 -74.15 -16.59
N SER A 108 66.78 -74.99 -15.77
CA SER A 108 66.15 -76.20 -15.26
C SER A 108 65.27 -75.87 -14.06
N TYR A 109 64.06 -76.41 -14.03
CA TYR A 109 63.20 -76.33 -12.85
C TYR A 109 63.91 -76.91 -11.64
N VAL A 110 63.71 -76.27 -10.48
CA VAL A 110 64.16 -76.82 -9.20
C VAL A 110 63.36 -78.08 -8.89
N GLN A 111 62.05 -78.04 -9.12
CA GLN A 111 61.15 -79.18 -8.99
C GLN A 111 59.96 -79.03 -9.95
N ALA A 112 59.52 -80.12 -10.56
CA ALA A 112 58.32 -80.15 -11.41
C ALA A 112 57.62 -81.50 -11.29
N PHE A 113 56.34 -81.51 -10.91
CA PHE A 113 55.55 -82.73 -10.81
C PHE A 113 54.07 -82.48 -11.06
N PHE A 114 53.38 -83.55 -11.45
CA PHE A 114 51.92 -83.57 -11.39
C PHE A 114 51.46 -84.11 -10.05
N ARG A 115 50.51 -83.46 -9.39
CA ARG A 115 49.79 -84.02 -8.25
C ARG A 115 48.42 -84.48 -8.72
N ILE A 116 48.11 -85.75 -8.46
CA ILE A 116 46.77 -86.27 -8.65
C ILE A 116 45.99 -86.03 -7.37
N VAL A 117 44.91 -85.25 -7.46
CA VAL A 117 44.03 -84.90 -6.35
C VAL A 117 42.67 -85.53 -6.57
N ARG A 118 42.10 -86.17 -5.55
CA ARG A 118 40.71 -86.68 -5.58
C ARG A 118 40.05 -86.33 -4.25
N ASP A 119 38.84 -85.77 -4.32
CA ASP A 119 38.10 -85.31 -3.13
C ASP A 119 38.92 -84.38 -2.22
N GLY A 120 39.75 -83.51 -2.81
CA GLY A 120 40.63 -82.59 -2.09
C GLY A 120 41.90 -83.22 -1.49
N ASN A 121 42.09 -84.54 -1.61
CA ASN A 121 43.26 -85.24 -1.07
C ASN A 121 44.29 -85.55 -2.15
N SER A 122 45.58 -85.41 -1.81
CA SER A 122 46.70 -85.81 -2.67
C SER A 122 46.79 -87.33 -2.73
N ILE A 123 46.54 -87.91 -3.90
CA ILE A 123 46.57 -89.35 -4.14
C ILE A 123 47.99 -89.82 -4.47
N THR A 124 48.68 -89.14 -5.39
CA THR A 124 50.07 -89.42 -5.75
C THR A 124 50.70 -88.22 -6.46
N THR A 125 52.03 -88.23 -6.57
CA THR A 125 52.82 -87.22 -7.28
C THR A 125 53.68 -87.85 -8.36
N LEU A 126 53.73 -87.25 -9.54
CA LEU A 126 54.41 -87.75 -10.74
C LEU A 126 55.46 -86.72 -11.18
N GLU A 127 56.70 -86.92 -10.72
CA GLU A 127 57.79 -85.96 -10.94
C GLU A 127 58.47 -86.12 -12.31
N PHE A 128 58.94 -85.01 -12.91
CA PHE A 128 59.67 -85.02 -14.17
C PHE A 128 60.71 -83.90 -14.23
N SER A 129 61.69 -84.05 -15.13
CA SER A 129 62.61 -82.95 -15.44
C SER A 129 61.92 -81.94 -16.35
N LEU A 130 61.97 -80.64 -16.03
CA LEU A 130 61.48 -79.58 -16.90
C LEU A 130 62.58 -78.56 -17.17
N GLU A 131 62.93 -78.37 -18.43
CA GLU A 131 63.93 -77.40 -18.89
C GLU A 131 63.31 -76.31 -19.76
N VAL A 132 63.66 -75.06 -19.49
CA VAL A 132 63.21 -73.90 -20.26
C VAL A 132 64.41 -73.26 -20.96
N LEU A 133 64.40 -73.26 -22.28
CA LEU A 133 65.41 -72.60 -23.10
C LEU A 133 65.15 -71.08 -23.13
N ALA A 134 66.22 -70.29 -23.05
CA ALA A 134 66.13 -68.84 -23.14
C ALA A 134 65.62 -68.39 -24.51
N ASP A 135 64.69 -67.44 -24.54
CA ASP A 135 64.34 -66.69 -25.74
C ASP A 135 64.98 -65.29 -25.67
N LYS A 136 65.73 -64.93 -26.71
CA LYS A 136 66.41 -63.62 -26.79
C LYS A 136 65.73 -62.65 -27.77
N VAL A 137 64.66 -63.08 -28.42
CA VAL A 137 63.94 -62.32 -29.46
C VAL A 137 62.71 -61.65 -28.86
N ILE A 138 61.96 -62.38 -28.04
CA ILE A 138 60.75 -61.88 -27.37
C ILE A 138 61.11 -61.59 -25.91
N SER A 139 60.72 -60.41 -25.42
CA SER A 139 60.87 -60.01 -24.03
C SER A 139 59.52 -59.56 -23.45
N GLY A 140 59.31 -59.72 -22.13
CA GLY A 140 58.17 -59.11 -21.44
C GLY A 140 57.30 -60.03 -20.58
N LEU A 141 57.55 -61.35 -20.55
CA LEU A 141 56.88 -62.24 -19.62
C LEU A 141 57.63 -62.15 -18.29
N VAL A 142 56.96 -61.60 -17.28
CA VAL A 142 57.53 -61.41 -15.94
C VAL A 142 57.26 -62.65 -15.11
N ALA A 143 58.31 -63.22 -14.52
CA ALA A 143 58.18 -64.32 -13.58
C ALA A 143 57.37 -63.85 -12.35
N ARG A 144 56.37 -64.63 -11.97
CA ARG A 144 55.55 -64.42 -10.77
C ARG A 144 55.07 -65.76 -10.26
N ASP A 145 54.67 -65.82 -8.99
CA ASP A 145 53.89 -66.95 -8.50
C ASP A 145 52.60 -67.07 -9.31
N TYR A 146 52.30 -68.27 -9.79
CA TYR A 146 51.09 -68.55 -10.58
C TYR A 146 50.30 -69.66 -9.91
N MET A 147 49.22 -69.28 -9.24
CA MET A 147 48.40 -70.15 -8.39
C MET A 147 46.95 -70.06 -8.85
N THR A 148 46.51 -70.95 -9.74
CA THR A 148 45.21 -70.78 -10.43
C THR A 148 43.98 -70.69 -9.51
N PRO A 149 43.90 -71.41 -8.36
CA PRO A 149 42.76 -71.25 -7.45
C PRO A 149 42.69 -69.87 -6.79
N PHE A 150 43.82 -69.18 -6.63
CA PHE A 150 43.86 -67.82 -6.09
C PHE A 150 43.40 -66.80 -7.13
N GLU A 151 43.83 -66.94 -8.39
CA GLU A 151 43.37 -66.05 -9.48
C GLU A 151 41.84 -66.15 -9.67
N ASP A 152 41.23 -67.34 -9.55
CA ASP A 152 39.77 -67.48 -9.59
C ASP A 152 39.04 -66.74 -8.46
N LEU A 153 39.60 -66.79 -7.25
CA LEU A 153 39.06 -66.07 -6.11
C LEU A 153 39.24 -64.56 -6.25
N TYR A 154 40.37 -64.14 -6.83
CA TYR A 154 40.65 -62.74 -7.13
C TYR A 154 39.66 -62.18 -8.16
N ASP A 155 39.43 -62.89 -9.28
CA ASP A 155 38.48 -62.49 -10.31
C ASP A 155 37.04 -62.41 -9.77
N GLN A 156 36.63 -63.36 -8.92
CA GLN A 156 35.33 -63.31 -8.23
C GLN A 156 35.24 -62.13 -7.27
N LEU A 157 36.30 -61.83 -6.52
CA LEU A 157 36.37 -60.68 -5.61
C LEU A 157 36.31 -59.36 -6.39
N GLU A 158 36.98 -59.27 -7.54
CA GLU A 158 36.94 -58.11 -8.43
C GLU A 158 35.53 -57.87 -8.99
N ILE A 159 34.83 -58.92 -9.41
CA ILE A 159 33.42 -58.84 -9.83
C ILE A 159 32.52 -58.34 -8.69
N ILE A 160 32.76 -58.81 -7.45
CA ILE A 160 31.99 -58.36 -6.28
C ILE A 160 32.27 -56.89 -5.96
N LEU A 161 33.54 -56.47 -5.98
CA LEU A 161 33.97 -55.08 -5.74
C LEU A 161 33.41 -54.13 -6.78
N ASN A 162 33.52 -54.46 -8.08
CA ASN A 162 33.01 -53.63 -9.16
C ASN A 162 31.48 -53.47 -9.13
N ASN A 163 30.75 -54.50 -8.66
CA ASN A 163 29.29 -54.41 -8.46
C ASN A 163 28.90 -53.68 -7.17
N ALA A 164 29.77 -53.66 -6.16
CA ALA A 164 29.53 -52.94 -4.91
C ALA A 164 29.58 -51.42 -5.11
N ASP A 165 30.53 -50.91 -5.91
CA ASP A 165 30.69 -49.48 -6.18
C ASP A 165 29.47 -48.87 -6.90
N GLY A 166 28.89 -49.59 -7.88
CA GLY A 166 27.70 -49.13 -8.59
C GLY A 166 26.44 -49.04 -7.71
N LYS A 167 26.21 -50.04 -6.85
CA LYS A 167 25.08 -50.04 -5.91
C LYS A 167 25.26 -49.04 -4.77
N MET A 168 26.48 -48.89 -4.28
CA MET A 168 26.84 -47.92 -3.23
C MET A 168 26.68 -46.48 -3.74
N SER A 169 27.19 -46.17 -4.94
CA SER A 169 27.04 -44.85 -5.57
C SER A 169 25.58 -44.49 -5.86
N GLY A 170 24.77 -45.45 -6.31
CA GLY A 170 23.33 -45.26 -6.49
C GLY A 170 22.62 -44.94 -5.16
N LYS A 171 22.94 -45.68 -4.09
CA LYS A 171 22.38 -45.44 -2.75
C LYS A 171 22.86 -44.14 -2.12
N LEU A 172 24.11 -43.74 -2.33
CA LEU A 172 24.65 -42.45 -1.90
C LEU A 172 24.00 -41.27 -2.63
N THR A 173 23.72 -41.42 -3.93
CA THR A 173 23.02 -40.40 -4.72
C THR A 173 21.55 -40.26 -4.29
N GLU A 174 20.87 -41.38 -4.06
CA GLU A 174 19.50 -41.41 -3.52
C GLU A 174 19.45 -40.79 -2.12
N TRP A 175 20.42 -41.11 -1.26
CA TRP A 175 20.57 -40.51 0.06
C TRP A 175 20.87 -39.01 -0.02
N ASP A 176 21.80 -38.57 -0.86
CA ASP A 176 22.15 -37.14 -1.03
C ASP A 176 20.95 -36.33 -1.54
N THR A 177 20.20 -36.88 -2.51
CA THR A 177 18.97 -36.25 -3.03
C THR A 177 17.90 -36.14 -1.93
N THR A 178 17.66 -37.23 -1.21
CA THR A 178 16.65 -37.28 -0.14
C THR A 178 17.05 -36.39 1.03
N PHE A 179 18.33 -36.39 1.42
CA PHE A 179 18.87 -35.61 2.51
C PHE A 179 18.81 -34.11 2.19
N LYS A 180 19.25 -33.69 1.00
CA LYS A 180 19.13 -32.29 0.55
C LYS A 180 17.67 -31.84 0.50
N GLY A 181 16.78 -32.66 -0.03
CA GLY A 181 15.35 -32.38 -0.05
C GLY A 181 14.77 -32.19 1.36
N THR A 182 15.10 -33.11 2.27
CA THR A 182 14.65 -33.06 3.68
C THR A 182 15.20 -31.82 4.40
N ILE A 183 16.47 -31.47 4.20
CA ILE A 183 17.07 -30.26 4.78
C ILE A 183 16.41 -28.99 4.23
N SER A 184 16.17 -28.91 2.92
CA SER A 184 15.46 -27.76 2.34
C SER A 184 14.01 -27.64 2.82
N GLU A 185 13.31 -28.77 3.02
CA GLU A 185 11.98 -28.78 3.64
C GLU A 185 12.01 -28.36 5.11
N LEU A 186 13.03 -28.79 5.87
CA LEU A 186 13.27 -28.36 7.25
C LEU A 186 13.59 -26.86 7.34
N GLU A 187 14.44 -26.34 6.45
CA GLU A 187 14.77 -24.92 6.36
C GLU A 187 13.54 -24.09 6.03
N LYS A 188 12.74 -24.55 5.05
CA LYS A 188 11.46 -23.91 4.70
C LYS A 188 10.49 -23.95 5.87
N THR A 189 10.33 -25.10 6.52
CA THR A 189 9.46 -25.25 7.70
C THR A 189 9.94 -24.38 8.85
N GLY A 190 11.25 -24.27 9.05
CA GLY A 190 11.86 -23.38 10.04
C GLY A 190 11.62 -21.91 9.75
N HIS A 191 11.75 -21.50 8.48
CA HIS A 191 11.47 -20.15 8.04
C HIS A 191 9.99 -19.81 8.17
N ASP A 192 9.10 -20.68 7.70
CA ASP A 192 7.65 -20.54 7.85
C ASP A 192 7.29 -20.45 9.34
N THR A 193 7.86 -21.31 10.19
CA THR A 193 7.65 -21.29 11.64
C THR A 193 8.16 -19.99 12.27
N GLN A 194 9.31 -19.48 11.83
CA GLN A 194 9.83 -18.18 12.29
C GLN A 194 8.89 -17.04 11.86
N THR A 195 8.43 -17.01 10.62
CA THR A 195 7.45 -16.03 10.14
C THR A 195 6.14 -16.12 10.92
N TRP A 196 5.64 -17.33 11.18
CA TRP A 196 4.46 -17.54 12.02
C TRP A 196 4.67 -17.06 13.45
N LEU A 197 5.86 -17.28 14.03
CA LEU A 197 6.22 -16.80 15.36
C LEU A 197 6.31 -15.27 15.41
N GLU A 198 6.89 -14.63 14.39
CA GLU A 198 6.94 -13.16 14.27
C GLU A 198 5.53 -12.57 14.15
N VAL A 199 4.69 -13.13 13.27
CA VAL A 199 3.28 -12.72 13.14
C VAL A 199 2.49 -12.96 14.43
N ALA A 200 2.70 -14.09 15.11
CA ALA A 200 2.05 -14.38 16.38
C ALA A 200 2.52 -13.42 17.49
N LYS A 201 3.81 -13.08 17.52
CA LYS A 201 4.39 -12.10 18.44
C LYS A 201 3.81 -10.71 18.20
N ASP A 202 3.71 -10.27 16.95
CA ASP A 202 3.11 -8.98 16.60
C ASP A 202 1.63 -8.93 16.98
N ARG A 203 0.88 -10.01 16.73
CA ARG A 203 -0.52 -10.12 17.17
C ARG A 203 -0.67 -10.10 18.69
N LEU A 204 0.21 -10.80 19.41
CA LEU A 204 0.24 -10.79 20.87
C LEU A 204 0.62 -9.40 21.40
N GLN A 205 1.55 -8.69 20.76
CA GLN A 205 1.90 -7.32 21.12
C GLN A 205 0.72 -6.38 20.89
N VAL A 206 0.03 -6.48 19.76
CA VAL A 206 -1.20 -5.72 19.51
C VAL A 206 -2.28 -6.04 20.55
N LEU A 207 -2.40 -7.30 20.97
CA LEU A 207 -3.35 -7.69 22.01
C LEU A 207 -2.95 -7.11 23.38
N ASP A 208 -1.67 -7.17 23.74
CA ASP A 208 -1.09 -6.60 24.95
C ASP A 208 -1.23 -5.08 24.99
N ASP A 209 -0.97 -4.40 23.88
CA ASP A 209 -1.18 -2.95 23.73
C ASP A 209 -2.66 -2.58 23.90
N LYS A 210 -3.58 -3.39 23.35
CA LYS A 210 -5.03 -3.22 23.55
C LYS A 210 -5.47 -3.48 25.00
N ILE A 211 -4.84 -4.45 25.67
CA ILE A 211 -5.09 -4.74 27.09
C ILE A 211 -4.56 -3.59 27.96
N LYS A 212 -3.39 -3.04 27.64
CA LYS A 212 -2.72 -1.95 28.37
C LYS A 212 -3.31 -0.56 28.08
N GLN A 213 -4.05 -0.40 26.99
CA GLN A 213 -4.76 0.85 26.65
C GLN A 213 -6.01 1.13 27.50
N ASP A 214 -6.23 0.41 28.62
CA ASP A 214 -7.43 0.54 29.49
C ASP A 214 -8.77 0.43 28.71
N GLY A 215 -8.76 -0.16 27.52
CA GLY A 215 -9.93 -0.32 26.65
C GLY A 215 -10.72 -1.61 26.88
N LEU A 216 -10.29 -2.45 27.83
CA LEU A 216 -11.00 -3.67 28.19
C LEU A 216 -11.93 -3.41 29.35
N PHE A 217 -13.19 -3.25 28.97
CA PHE A 217 -14.31 -3.05 29.85
C PHE A 217 -14.55 -4.26 30.76
N THR A 218 -14.17 -4.16 32.03
CA THR A 218 -14.36 -5.21 33.03
C THR A 218 -15.84 -5.38 33.37
N LYS A 219 -16.22 -6.53 33.95
CA LYS A 219 -17.60 -6.73 34.44
C LYS A 219 -18.01 -5.68 35.48
N GLN A 220 -17.07 -5.25 36.33
CA GLN A 220 -17.36 -4.24 37.35
C GLN A 220 -17.58 -2.86 36.72
N GLU A 221 -16.80 -2.50 35.69
CA GLU A 221 -17.04 -1.30 34.88
C GLU A 221 -18.33 -1.41 34.07
N ALA A 222 -18.70 -2.61 33.63
CA ALA A 222 -19.99 -2.90 33.02
C ALA A 222 -21.15 -2.65 33.96
N ASP A 223 -21.07 -3.13 35.20
CA ASP A 223 -22.12 -2.91 36.19
C ASP A 223 -22.24 -1.41 36.56
N VAL A 224 -21.11 -0.68 36.65
CA VAL A 224 -21.10 0.77 36.88
C VAL A 224 -21.68 1.53 35.68
N LEU A 225 -21.28 1.18 34.45
CA LEU A 225 -21.84 1.80 33.25
C LEU A 225 -23.32 1.49 33.10
N ILE A 226 -23.77 0.25 33.34
CA ILE A 226 -25.18 -0.12 33.27
C ILE A 226 -25.99 0.71 34.27
N ASN A 227 -25.50 0.87 35.51
CA ASN A 227 -26.14 1.73 36.49
C ASN A 227 -26.16 3.20 36.08
N ASN A 228 -25.05 3.72 35.55
CA ASN A 228 -24.98 5.09 35.04
C ASN A 228 -25.90 5.29 33.83
N ILE A 229 -25.97 4.32 32.92
CA ILE A 229 -26.89 4.30 31.79
C ILE A 229 -28.32 4.29 32.29
N ASN A 230 -28.66 3.48 33.30
CA ASN A 230 -30.01 3.45 33.87
C ASN A 230 -30.37 4.80 34.50
N LEU A 231 -29.48 5.43 35.28
CA LEU A 231 -29.73 6.76 35.85
C LEU A 231 -29.87 7.83 34.76
N ILE A 232 -29.04 7.77 33.72
CA ILE A 232 -29.10 8.68 32.57
C ILE A 232 -30.37 8.43 31.76
N LEU A 233 -30.81 7.18 31.61
CA LEU A 233 -32.05 6.82 30.92
C LEU A 233 -33.26 7.26 31.73
N GLU A 234 -33.27 7.07 33.04
CA GLU A 234 -34.31 7.59 33.93
C GLU A 234 -34.38 9.11 33.86
N ASP A 235 -33.22 9.78 33.85
CA ASP A 235 -33.17 11.22 33.71
C ASP A 235 -33.63 11.70 32.34
N ARG A 236 -33.23 11.00 31.27
CA ARG A 236 -33.70 11.27 29.90
C ARG A 236 -35.17 10.97 29.73
N VAL A 237 -35.71 9.94 30.37
CA VAL A 237 -37.16 9.67 30.39
C VAL A 237 -37.87 10.80 31.11
N ARG A 238 -37.37 11.28 32.25
CA ARG A 238 -37.91 12.48 32.93
C ARG A 238 -37.81 13.74 32.05
N GLN A 239 -36.70 13.95 31.36
CA GLN A 239 -36.51 15.07 30.43
C GLN A 239 -37.41 14.93 29.20
N LEU A 240 -37.63 13.72 28.69
CA LEU A 240 -38.52 13.41 27.58
C LEU A 240 -39.98 13.59 27.98
N ASP A 241 -40.38 13.18 29.17
CA ASP A 241 -41.72 13.45 29.71
C ASP A 241 -41.91 14.95 29.95
N ALA A 242 -40.90 15.66 30.48
CA ALA A 242 -40.95 17.12 30.60
C ALA A 242 -40.99 17.82 29.23
N ALA A 243 -40.26 17.32 28.23
CA ALA A 243 -40.31 17.81 26.87
C ALA A 243 -41.65 17.48 26.22
N ARG A 244 -42.22 16.29 26.45
CA ARG A 244 -43.54 15.88 25.99
C ARG A 244 -44.60 16.79 26.57
N ASN A 245 -44.58 17.04 27.89
CA ASN A 245 -45.51 17.97 28.54
C ASN A 245 -45.35 19.39 28.00
N LYS A 246 -44.11 19.87 27.78
CA LYS A 246 -43.87 21.17 27.12
C LYS A 246 -44.34 21.21 25.68
N ILE A 247 -44.23 20.10 24.94
CA ILE A 247 -44.70 19.97 23.56
C ILE A 247 -46.23 19.95 23.55
N GLU A 248 -46.88 19.24 24.47
CA GLU A 248 -48.33 19.22 24.64
C GLU A 248 -48.86 20.61 25.03
N GLU A 249 -48.19 21.31 25.95
CA GLU A 249 -48.46 22.73 26.27
C GLU A 249 -48.22 23.65 25.07
N ARG A 250 -47.13 23.42 24.30
CA ARG A 250 -46.82 24.18 23.08
C ARG A 250 -47.87 23.93 22.00
N PHE A 251 -48.32 22.69 21.79
CA PHE A 251 -49.39 22.33 20.87
C PHE A 251 -50.72 22.98 21.27
N ALA A 252 -51.05 22.99 22.56
CA ALA A 252 -52.21 23.72 23.07
C ALA A 252 -52.09 25.24 22.86
N SER A 253 -50.88 25.81 22.90
CA SER A 253 -50.62 27.23 22.60
C SER A 253 -50.56 27.56 21.10
N LEU A 254 -50.26 26.57 20.25
CA LEU A 254 -50.15 26.70 18.78
C LEU A 254 -51.52 26.78 18.09
N GLU A 255 -52.62 26.39 18.74
CA GLU A 255 -53.98 26.73 18.27
C GLU A 255 -54.29 28.23 18.39
N THR A 256 -53.45 29.01 19.07
CA THR A 256 -53.71 30.43 19.35
C THR A 256 -52.63 31.43 18.90
N GLU A 257 -51.44 31.01 18.44
CA GLU A 257 -50.43 31.94 17.90
C GLU A 257 -49.70 31.41 16.65
N PRO A 258 -49.71 32.16 15.53
CA PRO A 258 -48.92 31.80 14.35
C PRO A 258 -47.43 32.05 14.62
N LEU A 259 -46.60 31.03 14.39
CA LEU A 259 -45.13 31.15 14.35
C LEU A 259 -44.72 32.14 13.26
N THR A 260 -44.51 33.41 13.61
CA THR A 260 -43.82 34.37 12.74
C THR A 260 -42.33 34.06 12.81
N HIS A 261 -41.75 33.52 11.73
CA HIS A 261 -40.30 33.52 11.51
C HIS A 261 -39.84 34.98 11.55
N LYS A 262 -39.09 35.38 12.60
CA LYS A 262 -38.62 36.75 12.78
C LYS A 262 -37.15 36.86 12.39
N LEU A 263 -36.85 37.59 11.33
CA LEU A 263 -35.47 37.92 10.95
C LEU A 263 -34.83 38.78 12.04
N LYS A 264 -33.62 38.38 12.46
CA LYS A 264 -32.90 39.06 13.55
C LYS A 264 -32.18 40.32 13.09
N TYR A 265 -31.73 40.33 11.84
CA TYR A 265 -30.97 41.44 11.24
C TYR A 265 -31.62 41.85 9.91
N HIS A 266 -31.83 43.15 9.71
CA HIS A 266 -32.57 43.69 8.58
C HIS A 266 -32.00 45.06 8.21
N SER A 267 -30.83 45.01 7.60
CA SER A 267 -29.99 46.17 7.39
C SER A 267 -30.05 46.69 5.96
N VAL A 268 -29.67 47.95 5.78
CA VAL A 268 -29.39 48.54 4.46
C VAL A 268 -27.90 48.86 4.40
N SER A 269 -27.27 48.52 3.29
CA SER A 269 -25.85 48.75 3.05
C SER A 269 -25.56 50.21 2.72
N THR A 270 -24.51 50.74 3.33
CA THR A 270 -23.96 52.07 3.06
C THR A 270 -22.44 52.00 2.97
N SER A 271 -21.85 52.77 2.07
CA SER A 271 -20.40 52.74 1.83
C SER A 271 -19.74 54.04 2.26
N ILE A 272 -18.58 53.92 2.91
CA ILE A 272 -17.74 55.05 3.30
C ILE A 272 -16.32 54.94 2.75
N SER A 273 -15.78 56.08 2.34
CA SER A 273 -14.40 56.26 1.92
C SER A 273 -14.05 57.75 1.92
N PRO A 274 -12.80 58.16 1.62
CA PRO A 274 -12.46 59.57 1.35
C PRO A 274 -13.33 60.26 0.30
N ARG A 275 -14.03 59.49 -0.53
CA ARG A 275 -14.88 59.99 -1.63
C ARG A 275 -16.37 59.77 -1.36
N MET A 276 -16.73 59.10 -0.27
CA MET A 276 -18.11 58.69 0.02
C MET A 276 -18.45 58.96 1.49
N GLU A 277 -19.43 59.83 1.70
CA GLU A 277 -19.93 60.20 3.04
C GLU A 277 -21.45 60.12 3.12
N ILE A 278 -21.98 59.56 4.20
CA ILE A 278 -23.42 59.39 4.38
C ILE A 278 -24.04 60.74 4.77
N SER A 279 -25.03 61.21 4.00
CA SER A 279 -25.72 62.45 4.34
C SER A 279 -26.66 62.27 5.53
N ASP A 280 -26.99 63.37 6.19
CA ASP A 280 -28.00 63.36 7.24
C ASP A 280 -29.40 63.02 6.72
N ASN A 281 -29.72 63.35 5.47
CA ASN A 281 -31.03 63.03 4.90
C ASN A 281 -31.17 61.52 4.72
N THR A 282 -30.15 60.87 4.16
CA THR A 282 -30.12 59.39 4.06
C THR A 282 -30.30 58.72 5.43
N LEU A 283 -29.66 59.23 6.48
CA LEU A 283 -29.85 58.67 7.83
C LEU A 283 -31.30 58.84 8.31
N GLU A 284 -31.98 59.94 7.98
CA GLU A 284 -33.38 60.13 8.34
C GLU A 284 -34.32 59.17 7.58
N HIS A 285 -34.07 58.94 6.28
CA HIS A 285 -34.79 57.91 5.50
C HIS A 285 -34.65 56.52 6.12
N LEU A 286 -33.42 56.08 6.41
CA LEU A 286 -33.15 54.78 7.04
C LEU A 286 -33.84 54.64 8.40
N LYS A 287 -33.86 55.72 9.20
CA LYS A 287 -34.55 55.76 10.49
C LYS A 287 -36.06 55.69 10.33
N ASN A 288 -36.61 56.33 9.31
CA ASN A 288 -38.04 56.35 9.01
C ASN A 288 -38.58 54.96 8.65
N ILE A 289 -37.81 54.18 7.90
CA ILE A 289 -38.16 52.79 7.53
C ILE A 289 -37.78 51.76 8.60
N GLY A 290 -37.06 52.16 9.65
CA GLY A 290 -36.66 51.27 10.74
C GLY A 290 -35.47 50.37 10.40
N ALA A 291 -34.71 50.72 9.35
CA ALA A 291 -33.53 49.97 8.94
C ALA A 291 -32.40 50.09 9.97
N THR A 292 -31.66 49.00 10.13
CA THR A 292 -30.30 49.03 10.68
C THR A 292 -29.30 49.20 9.54
N ILE A 293 -28.03 49.39 9.86
CA ILE A 293 -26.99 49.67 8.87
C ILE A 293 -25.99 48.52 8.76
N THR A 294 -25.68 48.15 7.52
CA THR A 294 -24.44 47.45 7.17
C THR A 294 -23.45 48.50 6.66
N LEU A 295 -22.43 48.80 7.47
CA LEU A 295 -21.43 49.81 7.15
C LEU A 295 -20.29 49.18 6.34
N CYS A 296 -20.29 49.43 5.04
CA CYS A 296 -19.24 49.00 4.12
C CYS A 296 -18.08 50.02 4.16
N SER A 297 -16.96 49.63 4.76
CA SER A 297 -15.76 50.48 4.80
C SER A 297 -14.84 50.12 3.66
N MET A 298 -14.52 51.08 2.79
CA MET A 298 -13.54 50.84 1.74
C MET A 298 -12.15 50.68 2.35
N VAL A 299 -11.50 49.59 1.99
CA VAL A 299 -10.09 49.29 2.25
C VAL A 299 -9.34 49.49 0.94
N ASN A 300 -8.45 50.46 0.91
CA ASN A 300 -7.80 50.87 -0.33
C ASN A 300 -6.69 49.93 -0.75
N ILE A 301 -6.67 49.60 -2.04
CA ILE A 301 -5.53 49.04 -2.75
C ILE A 301 -5.21 49.97 -3.92
N THR A 302 -3.95 50.12 -4.27
CA THR A 302 -3.52 50.99 -5.38
C THR A 302 -3.70 50.33 -6.75
N SER A 303 -3.73 48.99 -6.79
CA SER A 303 -3.94 48.19 -7.99
C SER A 303 -4.47 46.80 -7.64
N LYS A 304 -4.88 46.02 -8.64
CA LYS A 304 -5.34 44.63 -8.45
C LYS A 304 -4.26 43.66 -7.96
N THR A 305 -2.98 44.07 -7.94
CA THR A 305 -1.85 43.26 -7.43
C THR A 305 -1.19 43.85 -6.19
N ASP A 306 -1.68 44.98 -5.69
CA ASP A 306 -1.17 45.59 -4.46
C ASP A 306 -1.32 44.63 -3.29
N SER A 307 -0.26 44.40 -2.51
CA SER A 307 -0.27 43.48 -1.36
C SER A 307 -0.43 44.20 -0.02
N ASP A 308 -0.59 45.53 -0.02
CA ASP A 308 -0.66 46.37 1.17
C ASP A 308 -1.98 47.15 1.26
N PRO A 309 -3.11 46.47 1.53
CA PRO A 309 -4.39 47.14 1.72
C PRO A 309 -4.34 48.16 2.86
N GLN A 310 -5.02 49.29 2.71
CA GLN A 310 -5.02 50.41 3.68
C GLN A 310 -6.43 50.72 4.20
N LEU A 311 -6.56 50.84 5.53
CA LEU A 311 -7.81 51.18 6.22
C LEU A 311 -7.76 52.60 6.78
N GLU A 312 -8.83 53.39 6.61
CA GLU A 312 -9.03 54.65 7.33
C GLU A 312 -9.87 54.44 8.60
N GLU A 313 -9.21 54.07 9.69
CA GLU A 313 -9.85 53.75 10.97
C GLU A 313 -10.62 54.93 11.59
N ASP A 314 -10.06 56.14 11.58
CA ASP A 314 -10.70 57.34 12.14
C ASP A 314 -12.03 57.63 11.45
N ARG A 315 -12.09 57.50 10.11
CA ARG A 315 -13.32 57.71 9.34
C ARG A 315 -14.42 56.73 9.74
N ILE A 316 -14.06 55.47 10.00
CA ILE A 316 -15.04 54.47 10.47
C ILE A 316 -15.57 54.89 11.83
N ASN A 317 -14.69 55.20 12.78
CA ASN A 317 -15.08 55.63 14.13
C ASN A 317 -16.00 56.86 14.12
N ASP A 318 -15.61 57.91 13.38
CA ASP A 318 -16.40 59.14 13.27
C ASP A 318 -17.77 58.88 12.66
N THR A 319 -17.84 58.03 11.62
CA THR A 319 -19.10 57.66 10.99
C THR A 319 -20.00 56.87 11.93
N VAL A 320 -19.44 55.89 12.65
CA VAL A 320 -20.18 55.07 13.63
C VAL A 320 -20.77 55.95 14.72
N VAL A 321 -19.98 56.88 15.27
CA VAL A 321 -20.45 57.85 16.27
C VAL A 321 -21.59 58.70 15.72
N ARG A 322 -21.45 59.22 14.48
CA ARG A 322 -22.50 60.02 13.82
C ARG A 322 -23.80 59.25 13.61
N ILE A 323 -23.72 58.02 13.09
CA ILE A 323 -24.88 57.15 12.88
C ILE A 323 -25.62 56.93 14.19
N LYS A 324 -24.88 56.54 15.25
CA LYS A 324 -25.45 56.27 16.56
C LYS A 324 -26.07 57.51 17.20
N ALA A 325 -25.46 58.69 17.02
CA ALA A 325 -26.01 59.94 17.52
C ALA A 325 -27.38 60.29 16.90
N LYS A 326 -27.68 59.78 15.69
CA LYS A 326 -29.00 59.90 15.05
C LYS A 326 -30.03 58.87 15.56
N GLY A 327 -29.60 57.93 16.39
CA GLY A 327 -30.43 56.87 16.97
C GLY A 327 -30.53 55.61 16.10
N LEU A 328 -29.68 55.48 15.08
CA LEU A 328 -29.61 54.30 14.22
C LEU A 328 -28.68 53.25 14.82
N LYS A 329 -28.95 51.98 14.50
CA LYS A 329 -28.10 50.84 14.84
C LYS A 329 -27.28 50.41 13.64
N ILE A 330 -26.11 49.86 13.90
CA ILE A 330 -25.25 49.23 12.89
C ILE A 330 -25.20 47.76 13.27
N ASP A 331 -25.66 46.90 12.36
CA ASP A 331 -25.67 45.45 12.58
C ASP A 331 -24.34 44.82 12.15
N MET A 332 -23.72 45.37 11.09
CA MET A 332 -22.52 44.78 10.50
C MET A 332 -21.52 45.84 10.05
N LEU A 333 -20.24 45.64 10.37
CA LEU A 333 -19.11 46.30 9.71
C LEU A 333 -18.57 45.37 8.62
N LYS A 334 -18.39 45.89 7.41
CA LYS A 334 -18.03 45.09 6.22
C LYS A 334 -16.87 45.76 5.46
N PRO A 335 -15.60 45.47 5.77
CA PRO A 335 -14.46 45.96 5.00
C PRO A 335 -14.46 45.43 3.56
N HIS A 336 -14.32 46.33 2.59
CA HIS A 336 -14.39 46.07 1.14
C HIS A 336 -13.09 46.50 0.46
N LEU A 337 -12.38 45.60 -0.22
CA LEU A 337 -11.20 45.98 -1.01
C LEU A 337 -11.60 46.87 -2.20
N GLY A 338 -11.06 48.08 -2.30
CA GLY A 338 -11.40 49.01 -3.38
C GLY A 338 -10.16 49.60 -4.00
N VAL A 339 -10.06 49.58 -5.33
CA VAL A 339 -8.97 50.27 -6.02
C VAL A 339 -9.18 51.78 -5.91
N ASN A 340 -8.21 52.49 -5.34
CA ASN A 340 -8.27 53.94 -5.15
C ASN A 340 -9.56 54.39 -4.44
N TRP A 341 -9.92 53.71 -3.35
CA TRP A 341 -11.09 53.97 -2.51
C TRP A 341 -12.44 53.83 -3.22
N SER A 342 -12.49 53.09 -4.32
CA SER A 342 -13.68 52.88 -5.15
C SER A 342 -14.22 51.46 -5.04
N ASP A 343 -15.55 51.36 -4.97
CA ASP A 343 -16.28 50.09 -4.99
C ASP A 343 -16.45 49.52 -6.41
N GLY A 344 -16.07 50.27 -7.45
CA GLY A 344 -16.21 49.84 -8.85
C GLY A 344 -15.22 48.75 -9.31
N PHE A 345 -14.30 48.33 -8.45
CA PHE A 345 -13.37 47.24 -8.72
C PHE A 345 -13.97 45.90 -8.31
N TYR A 346 -14.08 44.95 -9.24
CA TYR A 346 -14.50 43.60 -8.92
C TYR A 346 -13.40 42.84 -8.18
N ARG A 347 -13.64 42.58 -6.90
CA ARG A 347 -12.69 41.97 -5.95
C ARG A 347 -12.34 40.53 -6.31
N GLY A 348 -13.17 39.86 -7.12
CA GLY A 348 -12.90 38.52 -7.63
C GLY A 348 -11.70 38.46 -8.59
N GLU A 349 -11.18 39.60 -9.04
CA GLU A 349 -9.97 39.72 -9.86
C GLU A 349 -8.72 40.13 -9.08
N TYR A 350 -8.82 40.31 -7.77
CA TYR A 350 -7.71 40.74 -6.94
C TYR A 350 -6.69 39.60 -6.75
N VAL A 351 -5.46 39.82 -7.20
CA VAL A 351 -4.37 38.83 -7.11
C VAL A 351 -3.11 39.55 -6.62
N PRO A 352 -2.88 39.63 -5.29
CA PRO A 352 -1.74 40.35 -4.75
C PRO A 352 -0.41 39.73 -5.19
N ASP A 353 0.60 40.56 -5.45
CA ASP A 353 1.97 40.14 -5.79
C ASP A 353 2.58 39.22 -4.70
N SER A 354 2.23 39.48 -3.44
CA SER A 354 2.59 38.68 -2.28
C SER A 354 1.35 38.31 -1.46
N ASN A 355 0.91 37.06 -1.59
CA ASN A 355 -0.18 36.54 -0.75
C ASN A 355 0.18 36.55 0.74
N VAL A 356 1.46 36.37 1.09
CA VAL A 356 1.90 36.40 2.49
C VAL A 356 1.69 37.79 3.09
N ASP A 357 2.12 38.84 2.38
CA ASP A 357 1.99 40.20 2.87
C ASP A 357 0.51 40.62 2.90
N PHE A 358 -0.24 40.30 1.84
CA PHE A 358 -1.68 40.55 1.82
C PHE A 358 -2.40 39.94 3.03
N PHE A 359 -2.23 38.64 3.31
CA PHE A 359 -2.93 38.00 4.43
C PHE A 359 -2.48 38.55 5.79
N ASN A 360 -1.21 38.91 5.95
CA ASN A 360 -0.71 39.55 7.18
C ASN A 360 -1.32 40.94 7.39
N ASN A 361 -1.42 41.73 6.32
CA ASN A 361 -1.98 43.09 6.36
C ASN A 361 -3.50 43.07 6.51
N TRP A 362 -4.18 42.18 5.79
CA TRP A 362 -5.63 41.98 5.90
C TRP A 362 -6.03 41.53 7.30
N LYS A 363 -5.26 40.63 7.92
CA LYS A 363 -5.47 40.24 9.32
C LYS A 363 -5.42 41.44 10.27
N GLN A 364 -4.39 42.28 10.15
CA GLN A 364 -4.26 43.49 10.99
C GLN A 364 -5.42 44.46 10.78
N ILE A 365 -5.90 44.60 9.55
CA ILE A 365 -7.10 45.40 9.25
C ILE A 365 -8.34 44.81 9.92
N LEU A 366 -8.54 43.50 9.84
CA LEU A 366 -9.67 42.83 10.47
C LEU A 366 -9.62 42.94 12.00
N GLN A 367 -8.44 42.89 12.62
CA GLN A 367 -8.27 43.10 14.07
C GLN A 367 -8.67 44.53 14.47
N LYS A 368 -8.30 45.54 13.68
CA LYS A 368 -8.75 46.93 13.89
C LYS A 368 -10.27 47.03 13.75
N CYS A 369 -10.85 46.45 12.69
CA CYS A 369 -12.29 46.43 12.48
C CYS A 369 -13.02 45.71 13.64
N ALA A 370 -12.49 44.60 14.14
CA ALA A 370 -13.06 43.88 15.27
C ALA A 370 -13.01 44.71 16.57
N THR A 371 -11.91 45.44 16.81
CA THR A 371 -11.81 46.38 17.92
C THR A 371 -12.84 47.50 17.84
N ILE A 372 -13.07 48.05 16.64
CA ILE A 372 -14.15 49.04 16.40
C ILE A 372 -15.51 48.41 16.70
N CYS A 373 -15.75 47.19 16.24
CA CYS A 373 -17.01 46.49 16.51
C CYS A 373 -17.27 46.32 18.01
N ASP A 374 -16.29 45.86 18.78
CA ASP A 374 -16.43 45.72 20.24
C ASP A 374 -16.65 47.08 20.92
N THR A 375 -15.81 48.07 20.59
CA THR A 375 -15.88 49.43 21.15
C THR A 375 -17.25 50.05 20.93
N HIS A 376 -17.84 49.85 19.75
CA HIS A 376 -19.13 50.39 19.38
C HIS A 376 -20.25 49.36 19.40
N SER A 377 -20.08 48.21 20.04
CA SER A 377 -21.14 47.18 20.14
C SER A 377 -21.82 46.87 18.80
N ILE A 378 -21.06 46.82 17.70
CA ILE A 378 -21.52 46.37 16.39
C ILE A 378 -21.43 44.83 16.43
N PRO A 379 -22.54 44.10 16.28
CA PRO A 379 -22.55 42.69 16.60
C PRO A 379 -21.85 41.80 15.57
N ILE A 380 -21.75 42.24 14.31
CA ILE A 380 -21.23 41.42 13.21
C ILE A 380 -20.04 42.10 12.53
N LEU A 381 -18.98 41.33 12.29
CA LEU A 381 -17.91 41.67 11.36
C LEU A 381 -17.94 40.70 10.17
N CYS A 382 -18.09 41.25 8.96
CA CYS A 382 -17.93 40.50 7.72
C CYS A 382 -16.46 40.54 7.29
N ILE A 383 -15.75 39.43 7.42
CA ILE A 383 -14.28 39.41 7.33
C ILE A 383 -13.72 39.44 5.90
N GLY A 384 -14.59 39.48 4.90
CA GLY A 384 -14.25 39.63 3.50
C GLY A 384 -15.48 39.64 2.60
N CYS A 385 -15.29 40.05 1.35
CA CYS A 385 -16.35 40.22 0.37
C CYS A 385 -15.82 39.94 -1.04
N GLU A 386 -16.32 38.88 -1.68
CA GLU A 386 -16.09 38.53 -3.10
C GLU A 386 -14.61 38.37 -3.50
N GLN A 387 -13.76 37.91 -2.59
CA GLN A 387 -12.32 37.78 -2.81
C GLN A 387 -11.98 36.41 -3.42
N VAL A 388 -12.61 36.07 -4.55
CA VAL A 388 -12.58 34.74 -5.20
C VAL A 388 -11.17 34.13 -5.28
N GLN A 389 -10.17 34.93 -5.67
CA GLN A 389 -8.79 34.45 -5.81
C GLN A 389 -8.12 34.14 -4.47
N ASN A 390 -8.52 34.84 -3.40
CA ASN A 390 -7.96 34.72 -2.06
C ASN A 390 -8.74 33.73 -1.18
N THR A 391 -9.86 33.18 -1.63
CA THR A 391 -10.64 32.15 -0.91
C THR A 391 -10.50 30.75 -1.49
N GLN A 392 -9.62 30.56 -2.49
CA GLN A 392 -9.27 29.25 -3.01
C GLN A 392 -8.75 28.33 -1.91
N ALA A 393 -8.97 27.02 -2.04
CA ALA A 393 -8.62 26.01 -1.03
C ALA A 393 -7.20 26.13 -0.46
N LYS A 394 -6.22 26.53 -1.28
CA LYS A 394 -4.81 26.75 -0.87
C LYS A 394 -4.61 27.81 0.22
N PHE A 395 -5.62 28.64 0.48
CA PHE A 395 -5.60 29.70 1.49
C PHE A 395 -6.48 29.39 2.71
N ASN A 396 -7.07 28.19 2.81
CA ASN A 396 -7.90 27.79 3.95
C ASN A 396 -7.18 27.94 5.30
N ASP A 397 -5.88 27.63 5.35
CA ASP A 397 -5.07 27.81 6.57
C ASP A 397 -4.95 29.28 6.97
N LYS A 398 -4.77 30.18 5.99
CA LYS A 398 -4.64 31.63 6.26
C LYS A 398 -5.93 32.21 6.82
N TRP A 399 -7.07 31.87 6.23
CA TRP A 399 -8.37 32.28 6.75
C TRP A 399 -8.70 31.66 8.11
N SER A 400 -8.36 30.37 8.30
CA SER A 400 -8.54 29.71 9.60
C SER A 400 -7.74 30.40 10.70
N THR A 401 -6.47 30.76 10.43
CA THR A 401 -5.65 31.53 11.36
C THR A 401 -6.30 32.88 11.69
N ILE A 402 -6.76 33.62 10.69
CA ILE A 402 -7.45 34.92 10.90
C ILE A 402 -8.67 34.73 11.82
N VAL A 403 -9.54 33.76 11.51
CA VAL A 403 -10.75 33.51 12.29
C VAL A 403 -10.41 33.12 13.73
N GLN A 404 -9.42 32.26 13.95
CA GLN A 404 -9.02 31.82 15.28
C GLN A 404 -8.47 32.97 16.13
N GLU A 405 -7.61 33.82 15.55
CA GLU A 405 -7.06 34.99 16.24
C GLU A 405 -8.17 36.00 16.58
N LEU A 406 -9.07 36.31 15.63
CA LEU A 406 -10.22 37.19 15.90
C LEU A 406 -11.13 36.66 17.00
N ARG A 407 -11.38 35.34 17.04
CA ARG A 407 -12.18 34.71 18.12
C ARG A 407 -11.50 34.77 19.47
N GLN A 408 -10.18 34.64 19.50
CA GLN A 408 -9.41 34.71 20.73
C GLN A 408 -9.45 36.12 21.32
N GLU A 409 -9.32 37.14 20.48
CA GLU A 409 -9.28 38.55 20.88
C GLU A 409 -10.68 39.14 21.10
N HIS A 410 -11.67 38.69 20.33
CA HIS A 410 -13.04 39.22 20.29
C HIS A 410 -14.10 38.10 20.38
N PRO A 411 -14.22 37.39 21.52
CA PRO A 411 -14.99 36.14 21.63
C PRO A 411 -16.50 36.30 21.46
N ASN A 412 -17.04 37.52 21.62
CA ASN A 412 -18.49 37.80 21.47
C ASN A 412 -18.86 38.37 20.09
N LEU A 413 -17.87 38.74 19.28
CA LEU A 413 -18.10 39.31 17.96
C LEU A 413 -18.55 38.23 17.00
N LEU A 414 -19.65 38.45 16.29
CA LEU A 414 -20.13 37.49 15.30
C LEU A 414 -19.37 37.67 13.99
N LEU A 415 -18.92 36.58 13.39
CA LEU A 415 -18.15 36.59 12.15
C LEU A 415 -18.95 35.99 10.99
N THR A 416 -18.87 36.64 9.84
CA THR A 416 -19.39 36.14 8.56
C THR A 416 -18.44 36.49 7.41
N TYR A 417 -18.72 36.02 6.20
CA TYR A 417 -18.00 36.33 4.97
C TYR A 417 -19.00 36.43 3.82
N ALA A 418 -18.88 37.44 2.96
CA ALA A 418 -19.79 37.66 1.83
C ALA A 418 -19.30 36.95 0.57
N MET A 419 -19.85 35.75 0.30
CA MET A 419 -19.54 34.99 -0.93
C MET A 419 -20.29 35.51 -2.15
N ALA A 420 -19.67 35.42 -3.33
CA ALA A 420 -20.34 35.62 -4.62
C ALA A 420 -19.78 34.72 -5.74
N GLY A 421 -20.50 34.61 -6.86
CA GLY A 421 -19.98 33.99 -8.08
C GLY A 421 -19.45 32.55 -7.91
N GLU A 422 -18.17 32.32 -8.24
CA GLU A 422 -17.53 31.00 -8.10
C GLU A 422 -17.50 30.50 -6.64
N GLU A 423 -17.57 31.42 -5.68
CA GLU A 423 -17.65 31.08 -4.26
C GLU A 423 -18.92 30.33 -3.91
N HIS A 424 -20.01 30.68 -4.57
CA HIS A 424 -21.28 30.00 -4.45
C HIS A 424 -21.30 28.62 -5.10
N SER A 425 -20.47 28.34 -6.10
CA SER A 425 -20.49 27.06 -6.80
C SER A 425 -19.46 26.08 -6.25
N LYS A 426 -18.43 26.57 -5.56
CA LYS A 426 -17.33 25.79 -4.99
C LYS A 426 -17.22 25.98 -3.47
N TRP A 427 -18.34 26.13 -2.77
CA TRP A 427 -18.35 26.41 -1.33
C TRP A 427 -17.62 25.35 -0.51
N GLN A 428 -17.61 24.10 -0.97
CA GLN A 428 -16.91 22.98 -0.33
C GLN A 428 -15.39 23.20 -0.25
N GLU A 429 -14.82 24.03 -1.13
CA GLU A 429 -13.39 24.36 -1.10
C GLU A 429 -13.02 25.35 0.01
N ARG A 430 -14.00 25.96 0.70
CA ARG A 430 -13.82 27.00 1.73
C ARG A 430 -14.17 26.49 3.12
N GLU A 431 -13.57 25.37 3.52
CA GLU A 431 -13.89 24.67 4.77
C GLU A 431 -13.76 25.56 6.02
N TRP A 432 -12.88 26.57 6.00
CA TRP A 432 -12.69 27.52 7.09
C TRP A 432 -13.97 28.27 7.47
N MET A 433 -14.95 28.39 6.56
CA MET A 433 -16.24 29.03 6.83
C MET A 433 -17.07 28.29 7.90
N SER A 434 -16.77 27.01 8.17
CA SER A 434 -17.37 26.27 9.29
C SER A 434 -17.07 26.89 10.67
N GLN A 435 -16.02 27.71 10.78
CA GLN A 435 -15.61 28.42 12.00
C GLN A 435 -16.37 29.75 12.21
N LEU A 436 -17.15 30.19 11.22
CA LEU A 436 -17.96 31.41 11.29
C LEU A 436 -19.27 31.16 12.05
N ASP A 437 -19.95 32.25 12.44
CA ASP A 437 -21.29 32.17 13.03
C ASP A 437 -22.36 32.05 11.95
N PHE A 438 -22.15 32.79 10.85
CA PHE A 438 -23.04 32.81 9.70
C PHE A 438 -22.27 32.56 8.41
N VAL A 439 -22.87 31.78 7.52
CA VAL A 439 -22.43 31.75 6.12
C VAL A 439 -23.07 32.92 5.39
N GLY A 440 -22.26 33.82 4.85
CA GLY A 440 -22.73 35.01 4.16
C GLY A 440 -22.79 34.82 2.65
N LEU A 441 -23.86 35.30 2.02
CA LEU A 441 -24.10 35.17 0.58
C LEU A 441 -24.55 36.51 -0.03
N ASN A 442 -23.91 36.93 -1.12
CA ASN A 442 -24.38 38.02 -1.97
C ASN A 442 -25.32 37.45 -3.04
N VAL A 443 -26.63 37.64 -2.88
CA VAL A 443 -27.66 36.98 -3.68
C VAL A 443 -28.33 37.98 -4.61
N TYR A 444 -28.07 37.83 -5.91
CA TYR A 444 -28.68 38.61 -6.98
C TYR A 444 -29.40 37.67 -7.98
N PRO A 445 -30.69 37.39 -7.77
CA PRO A 445 -31.50 36.49 -8.61
C PRO A 445 -31.86 37.07 -9.98
N SER A 446 -32.34 36.19 -10.87
CA SER A 446 -33.06 36.59 -12.09
C SER A 446 -34.55 36.63 -11.81
N TYR A 447 -35.07 37.78 -11.40
CA TYR A 447 -36.44 37.87 -10.89
C TYR A 447 -37.50 37.61 -11.96
N VAL A 448 -37.35 38.16 -13.17
CA VAL A 448 -38.26 37.92 -14.29
C VAL A 448 -37.54 37.92 -15.64
N SER A 449 -38.27 37.67 -16.73
CA SER A 449 -37.75 37.63 -18.11
C SER A 449 -38.18 38.82 -18.99
N LYS A 450 -38.93 39.78 -18.44
CA LYS A 450 -39.48 40.96 -19.14
C LYS A 450 -39.26 42.24 -18.34
N GLU A 451 -39.20 43.37 -19.04
CA GLU A 451 -39.06 44.70 -18.42
C GLU A 451 -40.38 45.21 -17.87
N ASP A 452 -40.30 45.96 -16.77
CA ASP A 452 -41.43 46.63 -16.13
C ASP A 452 -41.72 47.97 -16.80
N THR A 453 -42.37 47.93 -17.95
CA THR A 453 -42.62 49.16 -18.74
C THR A 453 -43.98 49.79 -18.45
N SER A 454 -44.84 49.14 -17.66
CA SER A 454 -46.22 49.57 -17.36
C SER A 454 -46.82 48.79 -16.18
N ASP A 455 -46.06 48.61 -15.10
CA ASP A 455 -46.45 47.84 -13.90
C ASP A 455 -47.02 46.45 -14.27
N ASN A 456 -46.34 45.78 -15.21
CA ASN A 456 -46.84 44.56 -15.87
C ASN A 456 -46.33 43.26 -15.21
N ILE A 457 -45.59 43.39 -14.11
CA ILE A 457 -45.00 42.32 -13.32
C ILE A 457 -45.70 42.26 -11.97
N SER A 458 -46.10 41.06 -11.53
CA SER A 458 -46.67 40.86 -10.19
C SER A 458 -45.61 40.36 -9.20
N VAL A 459 -45.86 40.56 -7.90
CA VAL A 459 -45.00 40.04 -6.82
C VAL A 459 -44.83 38.53 -6.91
N GLU A 460 -45.90 37.79 -7.26
CA GLU A 460 -45.85 36.34 -7.42
C GLU A 460 -44.90 35.92 -8.54
N GLU A 461 -44.89 36.64 -9.67
CA GLU A 461 -43.96 36.40 -10.78
C GLU A 461 -42.50 36.58 -10.33
N VAL A 462 -42.24 37.62 -9.53
CA VAL A 462 -40.92 37.90 -8.93
C VAL A 462 -40.51 36.83 -7.90
N ILE A 463 -41.45 36.33 -7.10
CA ILE A 463 -41.21 35.22 -6.15
C ILE A 463 -40.84 33.93 -6.90
N GLU A 464 -41.51 33.62 -8.00
CA GLU A 464 -41.22 32.44 -8.81
C GLU A 464 -39.80 32.47 -9.41
N GLY A 465 -39.38 33.63 -9.92
CA GLY A 465 -38.03 33.80 -10.50
C GLY A 465 -36.92 33.81 -9.47
N PHE A 466 -37.20 34.20 -8.21
CA PHE A 466 -36.20 34.25 -7.13
C PHE A 466 -35.42 32.94 -6.95
N TYR A 467 -36.08 31.81 -7.22
CA TYR A 467 -35.43 30.52 -7.05
C TYR A 467 -34.26 30.29 -8.01
N TYR A 468 -33.99 31.16 -8.98
CA TYR A 468 -32.96 31.00 -10.01
C TYR A 468 -32.03 32.22 -10.16
N ASP A 469 -30.75 31.97 -10.49
CA ASP A 469 -29.83 33.01 -10.98
C ASP A 469 -29.95 33.21 -12.51
N HIS A 470 -29.24 34.20 -13.07
CA HIS A 470 -29.24 34.48 -14.52
C HIS A 470 -28.70 33.33 -15.39
N SER A 471 -28.02 32.33 -14.78
CA SER A 471 -27.53 31.11 -15.43
C SER A 471 -28.46 29.91 -15.21
N GLY A 472 -29.63 30.10 -14.58
CA GLY A 472 -30.61 29.05 -14.28
C GLY A 472 -30.27 28.19 -13.05
N VAL A 473 -29.35 28.62 -12.19
CA VAL A 473 -29.00 27.91 -10.95
C VAL A 473 -30.05 28.15 -9.89
N ALA A 474 -30.55 27.07 -9.29
CA ALA A 474 -31.52 27.15 -8.21
C ALA A 474 -30.96 27.73 -6.88
N PHE A 475 -31.00 29.05 -6.63
CA PHE A 475 -30.49 29.71 -5.42
C PHE A 475 -31.07 29.12 -4.13
N GLY A 476 -32.40 28.95 -4.04
CA GLY A 476 -33.04 28.36 -2.86
C GLY A 476 -32.58 26.93 -2.56
N LYS A 477 -32.26 26.14 -3.60
CA LYS A 477 -31.68 24.80 -3.45
C LYS A 477 -30.24 24.89 -2.97
N ARG A 478 -29.43 25.74 -3.60
CA ARG A 478 -28.02 25.95 -3.24
C ARG A 478 -27.86 26.45 -1.81
N MET A 479 -28.69 27.40 -1.37
CA MET A 479 -28.68 27.88 0.01
C MET A 479 -29.00 26.77 1.01
N ARG A 480 -29.98 25.90 0.71
CA ARG A 480 -30.25 24.70 1.52
C ARG A 480 -29.07 23.73 1.59
N GLU A 481 -28.38 23.52 0.46
CA GLU A 481 -27.19 22.66 0.40
C GLU A 481 -26.02 23.26 1.20
N ILE A 482 -25.77 24.57 1.08
CA ILE A 482 -24.75 25.32 1.85
C ILE A 482 -25.07 25.28 3.34
N ASN A 483 -26.31 25.60 3.73
CA ASN A 483 -26.77 25.56 5.12
C ASN A 483 -26.56 24.16 5.73
N ARG A 484 -26.94 23.10 5.01
CA ARG A 484 -26.74 21.71 5.46
C ARG A 484 -25.26 21.32 5.56
N TYR A 485 -24.43 21.77 4.61
CA TYR A 485 -23.01 21.44 4.58
C TYR A 485 -22.26 22.04 5.77
N PHE A 486 -22.44 23.34 6.02
CA PHE A 486 -21.75 24.02 7.13
C PHE A 486 -22.48 23.86 8.47
N ASN A 487 -23.77 23.52 8.44
CA ASN A 487 -24.67 23.50 9.60
C ASN A 487 -24.67 24.85 10.36
N LYS A 488 -24.81 25.95 9.60
CA LYS A 488 -24.82 27.32 10.09
C LYS A 488 -25.99 28.11 9.50
N PRO A 489 -26.57 29.08 10.24
CA PRO A 489 -27.51 30.02 9.66
C PRO A 489 -26.89 30.80 8.50
N ILE A 490 -27.73 31.24 7.57
CA ILE A 490 -27.32 32.05 6.43
C ILE A 490 -27.65 33.51 6.70
N PHE A 491 -26.69 34.39 6.45
CA PHE A 491 -26.89 35.84 6.38
C PHE A 491 -26.83 36.26 4.91
N ILE A 492 -27.83 36.96 4.41
CA ILE A 492 -27.82 37.48 3.05
C ILE A 492 -27.03 38.79 3.08
N THR A 493 -25.73 38.71 2.81
CA THR A 493 -24.80 39.82 3.02
C THR A 493 -24.93 40.92 1.99
N GLU A 494 -25.57 40.62 0.85
CA GLU A 494 -26.07 41.58 -0.13
C GLU A 494 -27.26 40.99 -0.90
N VAL A 495 -28.27 41.82 -1.17
CA VAL A 495 -29.35 41.56 -2.12
C VAL A 495 -29.93 42.91 -2.55
N GLY A 496 -30.30 43.06 -3.81
CA GLY A 496 -30.89 44.31 -4.30
C GLY A 496 -31.15 44.27 -5.80
N VAL A 497 -31.75 45.34 -6.29
CA VAL A 497 -32.02 45.58 -7.71
C VAL A 497 -31.80 47.05 -8.03
N MET A 498 -31.41 47.37 -9.26
CA MET A 498 -31.38 48.75 -9.72
C MET A 498 -32.81 49.28 -9.91
N PRO A 499 -33.09 50.55 -9.56
CA PRO A 499 -34.42 51.16 -9.73
C PRO A 499 -34.64 51.56 -11.20
N GLN A 500 -34.69 50.58 -12.09
CA GLN A 500 -34.82 50.73 -13.54
C GLN A 500 -35.77 49.69 -14.10
N VAL A 501 -36.43 49.99 -15.22
CA VAL A 501 -37.42 49.10 -15.86
C VAL A 501 -36.87 47.70 -16.19
N ASP A 502 -35.55 47.52 -16.33
CA ASP A 502 -34.90 46.23 -16.56
C ASP A 502 -34.18 45.65 -15.32
N GLY A 503 -34.31 46.29 -14.15
CA GLY A 503 -33.63 45.91 -12.91
C GLY A 503 -34.06 44.55 -12.34
N LEU A 504 -35.28 44.10 -12.63
CA LEU A 504 -35.75 42.74 -12.29
C LEU A 504 -35.29 41.68 -13.32
N VAL A 505 -34.80 42.09 -14.49
CA VAL A 505 -34.32 41.18 -15.55
C VAL A 505 -32.84 40.86 -15.36
N THR A 506 -32.03 41.89 -15.11
CA THR A 506 -30.58 41.79 -14.98
C THR A 506 -30.07 42.76 -13.94
N LEU A 507 -29.06 42.35 -13.16
CA LEU A 507 -28.49 43.21 -12.12
C LEU A 507 -27.95 44.53 -12.68
N ILE A 508 -27.18 44.49 -13.76
CA ILE A 508 -26.66 45.66 -14.48
C ILE A 508 -27.28 45.66 -15.87
N GLY A 509 -28.19 46.61 -16.10
CA GLY A 509 -29.02 46.69 -17.30
C GLY A 509 -28.62 47.78 -18.28
N LYS A 510 -29.35 47.85 -19.41
CA LYS A 510 -29.17 48.90 -20.43
C LYS A 510 -29.61 50.28 -19.94
N HIS A 511 -30.42 50.32 -18.88
CA HIS A 511 -30.92 51.54 -18.25
C HIS A 511 -30.14 51.99 -17.01
N THR A 512 -29.04 51.32 -16.65
CA THR A 512 -28.22 51.68 -15.48
C THR A 512 -27.88 53.17 -15.44
N GLY A 513 -28.18 53.85 -14.32
CA GLY A 513 -27.92 55.27 -14.09
C GLY A 513 -28.89 56.24 -14.81
N GLN A 514 -29.95 55.75 -15.45
CA GLN A 514 -30.94 56.64 -16.09
C GLN A 514 -31.89 57.27 -15.06
N THR A 515 -32.41 58.46 -15.38
CA THR A 515 -33.42 59.14 -14.57
C THR A 515 -34.69 59.42 -15.40
N PRO A 516 -35.89 59.45 -14.80
CA PRO A 516 -36.17 59.19 -13.39
C PRO A 516 -35.97 57.71 -13.02
N GLN A 517 -35.64 57.48 -11.75
CA GLN A 517 -35.55 56.13 -11.20
C GLN A 517 -36.93 55.54 -10.99
N ASP A 518 -37.02 54.23 -11.16
CA ASP A 518 -38.24 53.47 -10.97
C ASP A 518 -38.18 52.69 -9.65
N PHE A 519 -38.67 53.31 -8.58
CA PHE A 519 -38.70 52.69 -7.26
C PHE A 519 -39.80 51.61 -7.13
N HIS A 520 -40.72 51.48 -8.10
CA HIS A 520 -41.69 50.38 -8.12
C HIS A 520 -40.97 49.03 -8.33
N VAL A 521 -39.97 49.01 -9.21
CA VAL A 521 -39.09 47.85 -9.46
C VAL A 521 -38.41 47.38 -8.16
N SER A 522 -37.84 48.32 -7.40
CA SER A 522 -37.24 48.02 -6.09
C SER A 522 -38.29 47.54 -5.07
N ALA A 523 -39.50 48.11 -5.09
CA ALA A 523 -40.60 47.71 -4.21
C ALA A 523 -41.06 46.28 -4.48
N LEU A 524 -41.23 45.90 -5.75
CA LEU A 524 -41.55 44.53 -6.17
C LEU A 524 -40.51 43.53 -5.69
N ALA A 525 -39.21 43.84 -5.87
CA ALA A 525 -38.12 42.98 -5.41
C ALA A 525 -38.10 42.81 -3.88
N MET A 526 -38.32 43.91 -3.13
CA MET A 526 -38.40 43.86 -1.67
C MET A 526 -39.62 43.07 -1.19
N GLU A 527 -40.80 43.31 -1.76
CA GLU A 527 -42.03 42.61 -1.38
C GLU A 527 -41.88 41.12 -1.65
N ALA A 528 -41.35 40.73 -2.81
CA ALA A 528 -41.08 39.33 -3.13
C ALA A 528 -40.03 38.71 -2.20
N ALA A 529 -39.00 39.47 -1.83
CA ALA A 529 -37.96 38.96 -0.94
C ALA A 529 -38.49 38.70 0.47
N PHE A 530 -39.19 39.68 1.05
CA PHE A 530 -39.69 39.62 2.42
C PHE A 530 -40.93 38.73 2.56
N SER A 531 -41.82 38.69 1.56
CA SER A 531 -43.01 37.84 1.62
C SER A 531 -42.77 36.40 1.18
N GLY A 532 -41.73 36.16 0.37
CA GLY A 532 -41.37 34.86 -0.18
C GLY A 532 -40.18 34.23 0.52
N TRP A 533 -39.04 34.14 -0.17
CA TRP A 533 -37.94 33.25 0.24
C TRP A 533 -37.30 33.57 1.60
N MET A 534 -37.23 34.84 2.04
CA MET A 534 -36.69 35.16 3.37
C MET A 534 -37.63 34.71 4.50
N LYS A 535 -38.92 34.59 4.20
CA LYS A 535 -39.93 34.03 5.09
C LYS A 535 -39.97 32.50 5.01
N ASP A 536 -39.83 31.94 3.81
CA ASP A 536 -39.93 30.49 3.56
C ASP A 536 -38.68 29.70 4.00
N LEU A 537 -37.51 30.34 4.01
CA LEU A 537 -36.25 29.71 4.37
C LEU A 537 -35.86 30.09 5.80
N ASP A 538 -36.32 29.28 6.75
CA ASP A 538 -36.16 29.46 8.20
C ASP A 538 -34.70 29.52 8.71
N PHE A 539 -33.74 29.07 7.90
CA PHE A 539 -32.31 29.17 8.20
C PHE A 539 -31.70 30.53 7.86
N ILE A 540 -32.45 31.44 7.25
CA ILE A 540 -32.01 32.82 7.01
C ILE A 540 -32.20 33.62 8.30
N VAL A 541 -31.10 34.19 8.81
CA VAL A 541 -31.09 34.96 10.06
C VAL A 541 -31.25 36.46 9.84
N GLY A 542 -30.97 36.93 8.63
CA GLY A 542 -31.07 38.33 8.27
C GLY A 542 -30.50 38.68 6.90
N PHE A 543 -30.58 39.95 6.54
CA PHE A 543 -30.13 40.47 5.26
C PHE A 543 -29.50 41.88 5.34
N ALA A 544 -28.78 42.23 4.28
CA ALA A 544 -28.33 43.59 3.98
C ALA A 544 -28.78 43.98 2.56
N TRP A 545 -29.74 44.91 2.47
CA TRP A 545 -30.21 45.42 1.18
C TRP A 545 -29.17 46.34 0.55
N TRP A 546 -28.78 46.06 -0.68
CA TRP A 546 -27.81 46.82 -1.46
C TRP A 546 -28.56 47.77 -2.40
N HIS A 547 -28.42 49.10 -2.34
CA HIS A 547 -27.62 49.99 -1.48
C HIS A 547 -28.31 51.37 -1.42
N ILE A 548 -27.83 52.33 -0.62
CA ILE A 548 -28.38 53.71 -0.55
C ILE A 548 -27.93 54.66 -1.68
N ARG A 549 -27.08 54.24 -2.61
CA ARG A 549 -26.51 55.09 -3.67
C ARG A 549 -26.64 54.47 -5.04
N GLU A 550 -26.48 55.34 -6.05
CA GLU A 550 -26.30 54.97 -7.44
C GLU A 550 -25.32 53.81 -7.60
N PRO A 551 -25.68 52.76 -8.36
CA PRO A 551 -26.91 52.59 -9.16
C PRO A 551 -28.05 51.80 -8.47
N PHE A 552 -28.02 51.61 -7.16
CA PHE A 552 -28.93 50.71 -6.41
C PHE A 552 -29.84 51.41 -5.40
N GLU A 553 -29.81 52.74 -5.36
CA GLU A 553 -30.68 53.52 -4.50
C GLU A 553 -32.14 53.18 -4.73
N PHE A 554 -32.92 53.16 -3.66
CA PHE A 554 -34.35 52.82 -3.72
C PHE A 554 -35.21 53.97 -3.18
N PHE A 555 -34.62 55.15 -3.05
CA PHE A 555 -35.27 56.41 -2.67
C PHE A 555 -34.46 57.58 -3.23
N ASP A 556 -35.12 58.73 -3.38
CA ASP A 556 -34.48 59.97 -3.80
C ASP A 556 -33.95 60.72 -2.56
N GLU A 557 -32.63 60.72 -2.37
CA GLU A 557 -31.96 61.45 -1.27
C GLU A 557 -32.22 62.97 -1.29
N SER A 558 -32.66 63.55 -2.41
CA SER A 558 -33.00 64.98 -2.49
C SER A 558 -34.43 65.29 -2.06
N SER A 559 -35.27 64.26 -1.90
CA SER A 559 -36.65 64.38 -1.44
C SER A 559 -36.79 63.97 0.02
N ASN A 560 -37.89 64.39 0.65
CA ASN A 560 -38.36 63.81 1.92
C ASN A 560 -39.53 62.84 1.70
N ASP A 561 -39.96 62.67 0.46
CA ASP A 561 -41.05 61.76 0.11
C ASP A 561 -40.57 60.32 0.25
N VAL A 562 -41.44 59.49 0.83
CA VAL A 562 -41.17 58.06 1.03
C VAL A 562 -41.48 57.32 -0.26
N SER A 563 -40.46 56.72 -0.87
CA SER A 563 -40.60 55.93 -2.10
C SER A 563 -41.50 54.70 -1.88
N GLU A 564 -41.96 54.08 -2.96
CA GLU A 564 -42.73 52.84 -2.85
C GLU A 564 -41.90 51.71 -2.20
N ALA A 565 -40.62 51.62 -2.55
CA ALA A 565 -39.70 50.64 -1.94
C ALA A 565 -39.52 50.89 -0.44
N GLU A 566 -39.40 52.14 -0.01
CA GLU A 566 -39.33 52.49 1.41
C GLU A 566 -40.62 52.12 2.17
N GLN A 567 -41.79 52.26 1.53
CA GLN A 567 -43.06 51.84 2.11
C GLN A 567 -43.10 50.33 2.33
N VAL A 568 -42.64 49.54 1.35
CA VAL A 568 -42.52 48.08 1.48
C VAL A 568 -41.54 47.71 2.60
N PHE A 569 -40.35 48.32 2.64
CA PHE A 569 -39.37 48.05 3.68
C PHE A 569 -39.93 48.33 5.07
N LYS A 570 -40.56 49.49 5.25
CA LYS A 570 -41.20 49.90 6.51
C LYS A 570 -42.30 48.94 6.93
N LYS A 571 -43.15 48.52 5.98
CA LYS A 571 -44.24 47.55 6.19
C LYS A 571 -43.73 46.23 6.75
N TYR A 572 -42.59 45.72 6.28
CA TYR A 572 -42.05 44.46 6.77
C TYR A 572 -41.26 44.61 8.06
N ILE A 573 -40.36 45.58 8.11
CA ILE A 573 -39.37 45.68 9.18
C ILE A 573 -39.91 46.47 10.38
N LYS A 574 -40.46 47.66 10.15
CA LYS A 574 -40.92 48.54 11.25
C LYS A 574 -42.27 48.11 11.82
N GLU A 575 -43.16 47.58 10.98
CA GLU A 575 -44.46 47.07 11.41
C GLU A 575 -44.43 45.59 11.84
N GLY A 576 -43.28 44.91 11.68
CA GLY A 576 -43.03 43.57 12.21
C GLY A 576 -43.76 42.44 11.48
N ARG A 577 -43.79 42.46 10.15
CA ARG A 577 -44.39 41.41 9.31
C ARG A 577 -43.40 40.33 8.88
N ILE A 578 -42.12 40.48 9.23
CA ILE A 578 -41.05 39.49 9.12
C ILE A 578 -40.09 39.63 10.31
#